data_AF-A0A7S2TIQ3-F1
#
_entry.id   AF-A0A7S2TIQ3-F1
#
_cell.length_a   1.000
_cell.length_b   1.000
_cell.length_c   1.000
_cell.angle_alpha   90.00
_cell.angle_beta   90.00
_cell.angle_gamma   90.00
#
_symmetry.space_group_name_H-M   'P 1'
#
loop_
_entity.id
_entity.type
_entity.pdbx_description
1 polymer ?
#
loop_
_entity_poly.entity_id
_entity_poly.type
_entity_poly.pdbx_seq_one_letter_code
_entity_poly.pdbx_strand_id
1 'polypeptide(L)'
;FVFNGDFVDRGYNAIEICIILFSLKILFGDWVFLNRGNHEADNINCRDGFQMECVSKYNFRVFQRFNEVFSALPIATLVNKGVLVVHGGIPYDEGVTLKQIEAIDRFKLSPIEASVMEDMMWSDPGGPMMRGANQNARGCGCVFGEDILDDFLEDNPGLQFIVRSHEMKEFGFEEHFDGKCLTVFSASNYTYIHDNEGAVISLSANLEYDVHRFYATPREARDVKFSERYSPLARSVAAKLIHRIAEQRLKLLDFYAGVVYGGTFDEKTFSVKEKQIIARTQWARGLREVLGLNIRFLFLQSLLGVPMEGVNGKRKGKFNYVTWLAKFAPHHTTVGLLLPGVAPDAAAAVAAKGGASDAAGAEKKEEGEREKEENEEE
;
A
#
# COMPACT_ATOMS: atom_id res chain seq x y z
N PHE A 1 8.10 10.29 -26.28
CA PHE A 1 7.33 9.97 -25.07
C PHE A 1 8.00 10.59 -23.86
N VAL A 2 7.21 11.26 -23.02
CA VAL A 2 7.62 11.67 -21.67
C VAL A 2 6.74 10.90 -20.69
N PHE A 3 7.35 10.03 -19.88
CA PHE A 3 6.67 9.33 -18.80
C PHE A 3 6.89 10.10 -17.52
N ASN A 4 5.81 10.57 -16.90
CA ASN A 4 5.88 11.62 -15.88
C ASN A 4 5.79 11.06 -14.45
N GLY A 5 6.67 10.12 -14.09
CA GLY A 5 6.77 9.55 -12.75
C GLY A 5 5.69 8.55 -12.35
N ASP A 6 5.75 8.10 -11.10
CA ASP A 6 4.87 7.11 -10.47
C ASP A 6 4.82 5.77 -11.22
N PHE A 7 6.00 5.22 -11.48
CA PHE A 7 6.19 3.92 -12.12
C PHE A 7 5.97 2.76 -11.13
N VAL A 8 6.09 3.05 -9.84
CA VAL A 8 6.13 2.06 -8.77
C VAL A 8 5.06 2.28 -7.70
N ASP A 9 5.01 1.34 -6.75
CA ASP A 9 4.01 1.23 -5.69
C ASP A 9 2.58 0.97 -6.19
N ARG A 10 1.68 0.63 -5.25
CA ARG A 10 0.23 0.42 -5.43
C ARG A 10 -0.20 -0.75 -6.33
N GLY A 11 0.50 -0.99 -7.44
CA GLY A 11 0.41 -2.18 -8.30
C GLY A 11 1.35 -3.31 -7.86
N TYR A 12 1.34 -4.42 -8.60
CA TYR A 12 2.17 -5.61 -8.31
C TYR A 12 3.27 -5.87 -9.34
N ASN A 13 3.33 -5.06 -10.38
CA ASN A 13 4.21 -5.28 -11.53
C ASN A 13 5.16 -4.09 -11.73
N ALA A 14 5.49 -3.38 -10.64
CA ALA A 14 6.31 -2.18 -10.68
C ALA A 14 7.71 -2.50 -11.22
N ILE A 15 8.30 -3.63 -10.81
CA ILE A 15 9.63 -4.05 -11.31
C ILE A 15 9.58 -4.28 -12.83
N GLU A 16 8.56 -4.98 -13.33
CA GLU A 16 8.40 -5.26 -14.76
C GLU A 16 8.17 -3.98 -15.56
N ILE A 17 7.35 -3.04 -15.03
CA ILE A 17 7.14 -1.71 -15.62
C ILE A 17 8.47 -0.97 -15.73
N CYS A 18 9.25 -0.88 -14.64
CA CYS A 18 10.54 -0.19 -14.67
C CYS A 18 11.52 -0.86 -15.64
N ILE A 19 11.58 -2.20 -15.70
CA ILE A 19 12.45 -2.91 -16.65
C ILE A 19 12.08 -2.54 -18.10
N ILE A 20 10.79 -2.48 -18.44
CA ILE A 20 10.33 -2.06 -19.77
C ILE A 20 10.73 -0.60 -20.04
N LEU A 21 10.42 0.31 -19.13
CA LEU A 21 10.73 1.74 -19.29
C LEU A 21 12.23 2.01 -19.41
N PHE A 22 13.05 1.33 -18.61
CA PHE A 22 14.51 1.47 -18.66
C PHE A 22 15.07 0.85 -19.94
N SER A 23 14.55 -0.29 -20.39
CA SER A 23 14.93 -0.88 -21.67
C SER A 23 14.60 0.06 -22.83
N LEU A 24 13.41 0.66 -22.82
CA LEU A 24 13.00 1.67 -23.80
C LEU A 24 13.90 2.92 -23.73
N LYS A 25 14.28 3.38 -22.54
CA LYS A 25 15.21 4.51 -22.39
C LYS A 25 16.60 4.19 -22.93
N ILE A 26 17.10 2.98 -22.72
CA ILE A 26 18.40 2.53 -23.24
C ILE A 26 18.36 2.43 -24.77
N LEU A 27 17.30 1.85 -25.34
CA LEU A 27 17.18 1.64 -26.78
C LEU A 27 16.84 2.92 -27.55
N PHE A 28 16.04 3.81 -26.95
CA PHE A 28 15.47 4.99 -27.61
C PHE A 28 15.71 6.26 -26.79
N GLY A 29 16.97 6.48 -26.39
CA GLY A 29 17.37 7.57 -25.48
C GLY A 29 16.92 8.97 -25.90
N ASP A 30 16.85 9.23 -27.20
CA ASP A 30 16.42 10.52 -27.77
C ASP A 30 14.90 10.67 -27.90
N TRP A 31 14.14 9.59 -27.70
CA TRP A 31 12.70 9.53 -27.94
C TRP A 31 11.89 9.21 -26.67
N VAL A 32 12.54 8.64 -25.66
CA VAL A 32 11.92 8.24 -24.40
C VAL A 32 12.56 9.01 -23.25
N PHE A 33 11.75 9.78 -22.54
CA PHE A 33 12.13 10.57 -21.39
C PHE A 33 11.33 10.11 -20.17
N LEU A 34 11.98 10.02 -19.01
CA LEU A 34 11.38 9.57 -17.77
C LEU A 34 11.61 10.68 -16.74
N ASN A 35 10.55 11.30 -16.25
CA ASN A 35 10.63 12.17 -15.09
C ASN A 35 10.43 11.35 -13.81
N ARG A 36 10.91 11.92 -12.70
CA ARG A 36 10.75 11.41 -11.36
C ARG A 36 9.38 11.79 -10.79
N GLY A 37 8.63 10.82 -10.28
CA GLY A 37 7.41 11.05 -9.50
C GLY A 37 7.64 10.89 -8.00
N ASN A 38 6.64 11.24 -7.20
CA ASN A 38 6.78 11.19 -5.75
C ASN A 38 6.97 9.76 -5.23
N HIS A 39 6.49 8.76 -5.97
CA HIS A 39 6.75 7.36 -5.68
C HIS A 39 8.16 6.89 -6.04
N GLU A 40 8.97 7.64 -6.79
CA GLU A 40 10.39 7.34 -7.03
C GLU A 40 11.29 7.90 -5.91
N ALA A 41 10.86 7.75 -4.65
CA ALA A 41 11.58 8.13 -3.44
C ALA A 41 11.63 6.98 -2.42
N ASP A 42 12.77 6.80 -1.78
CA ASP A 42 13.04 5.62 -0.94
C ASP A 42 12.10 5.52 0.27
N ASN A 43 11.79 6.66 0.90
CA ASN A 43 10.85 6.75 2.01
C ASN A 43 9.42 6.35 1.58
N ILE A 44 9.00 6.73 0.38
CA ILE A 44 7.68 6.40 -0.17
C ILE A 44 7.61 4.92 -0.55
N ASN A 45 8.63 4.38 -1.21
CA ASN A 45 8.66 2.96 -1.58
C ASN A 45 8.63 2.01 -0.38
N CYS A 46 9.29 2.38 0.72
CA CYS A 46 9.24 1.62 1.97
C CYS A 46 7.82 1.58 2.55
N ARG A 47 7.08 2.69 2.42
CA ARG A 47 5.72 2.83 2.94
C ARG A 47 4.67 2.16 2.04
N ASP A 48 4.78 2.35 0.73
CA ASP A 48 3.69 2.14 -0.23
C ASP A 48 3.81 0.85 -1.07
N GLY A 49 4.91 0.11 -0.91
CA GLY A 49 4.98 -1.34 -1.18
C GLY A 49 6.06 -1.82 -2.14
N PHE A 50 6.74 -0.93 -2.86
CA PHE A 50 7.74 -1.31 -3.86
C PHE A 50 8.97 -2.01 -3.25
N GLN A 51 9.38 -1.61 -2.03
CA GLN A 51 10.43 -2.32 -1.30
C GLN A 51 10.06 -3.80 -1.08
N MET A 52 8.81 -4.06 -0.66
CA MET A 52 8.31 -5.42 -0.45
C MET A 52 8.26 -6.21 -1.76
N GLU A 53 7.87 -5.57 -2.88
CA GLU A 53 7.89 -6.21 -4.20
C GLU A 53 9.31 -6.65 -4.59
N CYS A 54 10.29 -5.75 -4.44
CA CYS A 54 11.70 -6.04 -4.73
C CYS A 54 12.25 -7.19 -3.90
N VAL A 55 12.00 -7.18 -2.58
CA VAL A 55 12.46 -8.24 -1.68
C VAL A 55 11.78 -9.57 -1.96
N SER A 56 10.48 -9.55 -2.29
CA SER A 56 9.69 -10.75 -2.56
C SER A 56 10.07 -11.43 -3.89
N LYS A 57 10.23 -10.64 -4.96
CA LYS A 57 10.56 -11.17 -6.29
C LYS A 57 12.06 -11.42 -6.49
N TYR A 58 12.89 -10.64 -5.79
CA TYR A 58 14.34 -10.68 -5.92
C TYR A 58 15.03 -10.61 -4.55
N ASN A 59 15.54 -9.44 -4.16
CA ASN A 59 16.21 -9.21 -2.88
C ASN A 59 16.35 -7.70 -2.60
N PHE A 60 16.82 -7.36 -1.41
CA PHE A 60 16.99 -5.96 -0.98
C PHE A 60 18.02 -5.18 -1.83
N ARG A 61 19.03 -5.84 -2.42
CA ARG A 61 20.01 -5.18 -3.28
C ARG A 61 19.36 -4.62 -4.55
N VAL A 62 18.35 -5.31 -5.10
CA VAL A 62 17.58 -4.80 -6.25
C VAL A 62 16.83 -3.52 -5.89
N PHE A 63 16.21 -3.47 -4.70
CA PHE A 63 15.56 -2.25 -4.19
C PHE A 63 16.54 -1.07 -4.10
N GLN A 64 17.76 -1.30 -3.58
CA GLN A 64 18.78 -0.26 -3.51
C GLN A 64 19.18 0.26 -4.90
N ARG A 65 19.34 -0.63 -5.89
CA ARG A 65 19.67 -0.23 -7.27
C ARG A 65 18.57 0.56 -7.95
N PHE A 66 17.30 0.22 -7.73
CA PHE A 66 16.20 1.04 -8.23
C PHE A 66 16.25 2.45 -7.64
N ASN A 67 16.46 2.60 -6.34
CA ASN A 67 16.55 3.91 -5.70
C ASN A 67 17.75 4.74 -6.18
N GLU A 68 18.89 4.11 -6.45
CA GLU A 68 20.02 4.78 -7.11
C GLU A 68 19.60 5.35 -8.48
N VAL A 69 18.90 4.56 -9.31
CA VAL A 69 18.41 5.00 -10.63
C VAL A 69 17.36 6.09 -10.49
N PHE A 70 16.41 5.94 -9.57
CA PHE A 70 15.36 6.92 -9.29
C PHE A 70 15.95 8.27 -8.86
N SER A 71 17.03 8.27 -8.07
CA SER A 71 17.74 9.48 -7.70
C SER A 71 18.33 10.26 -8.89
N ALA A 72 18.59 9.59 -10.01
CA ALA A 72 19.15 10.21 -11.20
C ALA A 72 18.09 10.76 -12.18
N LEU A 73 16.81 10.37 -12.02
CA LEU A 73 15.73 10.77 -12.92
C LEU A 73 15.52 12.31 -12.90
N PRO A 74 15.38 12.96 -14.06
CA PRO A 74 14.96 14.35 -14.17
C PRO A 74 13.68 14.65 -13.39
N ILE A 75 13.57 15.84 -12.78
CA ILE A 75 12.38 16.27 -12.04
C ILE A 75 11.32 16.92 -12.93
N ALA A 76 11.72 17.41 -14.10
CA ALA A 76 10.83 17.98 -15.10
C ALA A 76 11.45 17.86 -16.50
N THR A 77 10.59 18.00 -17.52
CA THR A 77 10.98 18.05 -18.93
C THR A 77 10.36 19.29 -19.57
N LEU A 78 11.18 20.10 -20.25
CA LEU A 78 10.72 21.26 -21.02
C LEU A 78 10.50 20.86 -22.49
N VAL A 79 9.25 20.89 -22.96
CA VAL A 79 8.88 20.52 -24.33
C VAL A 79 8.69 21.78 -25.17
N ASN A 80 9.41 21.85 -26.30
CA ASN A 80 9.41 22.98 -27.25
C ASN A 80 9.49 24.37 -26.60
N LYS A 81 10.16 24.47 -25.43
CA LYS A 81 10.27 25.69 -24.61
C LYS A 81 8.94 26.30 -24.14
N GLY A 82 7.80 25.66 -24.41
CA GLY A 82 6.48 26.19 -24.10
C GLY A 82 5.66 25.35 -23.13
N VAL A 83 6.04 24.10 -22.88
CA VAL A 83 5.32 23.23 -21.94
C VAL A 83 6.29 22.66 -20.93
N LEU A 84 6.04 22.92 -19.64
CA LEU A 84 6.75 22.27 -18.56
C LEU A 84 5.99 21.02 -18.13
N VAL A 85 6.61 19.85 -18.32
CA VAL A 85 6.09 18.57 -17.84
C VAL A 85 6.72 18.27 -16.48
N VAL A 86 5.92 18.25 -15.42
CA VAL A 86 6.35 18.07 -14.03
C VAL A 86 5.41 17.10 -13.32
N HIS A 87 5.86 16.27 -12.39
CA HIS A 87 5.00 15.23 -11.82
C HIS A 87 3.86 15.78 -10.94
N GLY A 88 4.24 16.52 -9.89
CA GLY A 88 3.34 17.16 -8.94
C GLY A 88 2.80 18.46 -9.52
N GLY A 89 3.48 19.58 -9.28
CA GLY A 89 3.04 20.88 -9.73
C GLY A 89 4.17 21.89 -9.74
N ILE A 90 3.82 23.18 -9.66
CA ILE A 90 4.81 24.24 -9.50
C ILE A 90 5.16 24.45 -8.02
N PRO A 91 6.36 24.96 -7.72
CA PRO A 91 6.67 25.49 -6.40
C PRO A 91 5.78 26.68 -6.07
N TYR A 92 5.50 26.89 -4.79
CA TYR A 92 4.72 28.06 -4.34
C TYR A 92 5.59 29.27 -4.04
N ASP A 93 6.91 29.09 -3.91
CA ASP A 93 7.85 30.18 -3.73
C ASP A 93 7.85 31.11 -4.96
N GLU A 94 7.69 32.41 -4.74
CA GLU A 94 7.70 33.43 -5.79
C GLU A 94 9.07 33.52 -6.49
N GLY A 95 9.08 33.80 -7.80
CA GLY A 95 10.31 34.04 -8.54
C GLY A 95 11.12 32.79 -8.87
N VAL A 96 10.58 31.58 -8.71
CA VAL A 96 11.27 30.35 -9.12
C VAL A 96 11.30 30.24 -10.64
N THR A 97 12.50 30.31 -11.19
CA THR A 97 12.77 30.23 -12.63
C THR A 97 13.17 28.82 -13.08
N LEU A 98 12.97 28.51 -14.37
CA LEU A 98 13.43 27.28 -15.00
C LEU A 98 14.95 27.05 -14.81
N LYS A 99 15.74 28.13 -14.75
CA LYS A 99 17.18 28.05 -14.50
C LYS A 99 17.50 27.62 -13.07
N GLN A 100 16.71 28.06 -12.09
CA GLN A 100 16.85 27.58 -10.71
C GLN A 100 16.44 26.10 -10.61
N ILE A 101 15.37 25.69 -11.30
CA ILE A 101 14.95 24.29 -11.38
C ILE A 101 16.06 23.42 -12.01
N GLU A 102 16.67 23.86 -13.10
CA GLU A 102 17.79 23.16 -13.76
C GLU A 102 19.01 22.98 -12.84
N ALA A 103 19.24 23.93 -11.93
CA ALA A 103 20.37 23.91 -11.00
C ALA A 103 20.17 23.00 -9.77
N ILE A 104 19.00 22.39 -9.59
CA ILE A 104 18.71 21.52 -8.44
C ILE A 104 19.60 20.27 -8.47
N ASP A 105 20.28 19.99 -7.36
CA ASP A 105 20.96 18.71 -7.13
C ASP A 105 19.93 17.59 -6.85
N ARG A 106 19.47 16.99 -7.94
CA ARG A 106 18.42 15.94 -7.91
C ARG A 106 18.91 14.59 -7.38
N PHE A 107 20.23 14.37 -7.24
CA PHE A 107 20.83 13.08 -6.86
C PHE A 107 20.67 12.79 -5.36
N LYS A 108 19.41 12.78 -4.90
CA LYS A 108 18.98 12.46 -3.54
C LYS A 108 18.00 11.29 -3.57
N LEU A 109 18.09 10.40 -2.59
CA LEU A 109 17.17 9.26 -2.47
C LEU A 109 15.74 9.70 -2.19
N SER A 110 15.58 10.80 -1.45
CA SER A 110 14.31 11.50 -1.22
C SER A 110 14.52 13.01 -1.39
N PRO A 111 13.49 13.77 -1.82
CA PRO A 111 13.56 15.22 -1.82
C PRO A 111 13.77 15.75 -0.39
N ILE A 112 14.39 16.92 -0.27
CA ILE A 112 14.53 17.62 1.01
C ILE A 112 13.16 18.26 1.35
N GLU A 113 12.74 18.16 2.59
CA GLU A 113 11.50 18.78 3.08
C GLU A 113 11.49 20.29 2.80
N ALA A 114 10.34 20.79 2.32
CA ALA A 114 10.12 22.19 1.94
C ALA A 114 11.11 22.71 0.88
N SER A 115 11.55 21.85 -0.04
CA SER A 115 12.36 22.24 -1.19
C SER A 115 11.53 22.34 -2.46
N VAL A 116 12.01 23.13 -3.43
CA VAL A 116 11.42 23.19 -4.79
C VAL A 116 11.27 21.80 -5.41
N MET A 117 12.20 20.88 -5.14
CA MET A 117 12.10 19.50 -5.63
C MET A 117 10.93 18.75 -4.99
N GLU A 118 10.67 18.95 -3.69
CA GLU A 118 9.50 18.37 -3.03
C GLU A 118 8.21 18.93 -3.61
N ASP A 119 8.10 20.25 -3.76
CA ASP A 119 6.92 20.90 -4.34
C ASP A 119 6.66 20.39 -5.76
N MET A 120 7.69 20.31 -6.60
CA MET A 120 7.56 19.79 -7.97
C MET A 120 7.10 18.33 -8.02
N MET A 121 7.30 17.56 -6.95
CA MET A 121 6.86 16.17 -6.87
C MET A 121 5.50 16.02 -6.17
N TRP A 122 5.05 16.99 -5.36
CA TRP A 122 3.89 16.80 -4.48
C TRP A 122 2.78 17.85 -4.61
N SER A 123 3.04 19.00 -5.24
CA SER A 123 2.05 20.07 -5.33
C SER A 123 0.87 19.71 -6.23
N ASP A 124 -0.31 20.23 -5.89
CA ASP A 124 -1.57 20.00 -6.60
C ASP A 124 -2.25 21.32 -7.00
N PRO A 125 -2.96 21.37 -8.13
CA PRO A 125 -3.77 22.53 -8.47
C PRO A 125 -4.98 22.65 -7.53
N GLY A 126 -5.26 23.89 -7.13
CA GLY A 126 -6.44 24.25 -6.34
C GLY A 126 -7.74 24.25 -7.15
N GLY A 127 -8.85 24.42 -6.44
CA GLY A 127 -10.15 24.61 -7.09
C GLY A 127 -10.25 25.94 -7.84
N PRO A 128 -11.21 26.11 -8.76
CA PRO A 128 -11.27 27.25 -9.70
C PRO A 128 -11.35 28.64 -9.05
N MET A 129 -11.83 28.75 -7.81
CA MET A 129 -11.93 30.02 -7.08
C MET A 129 -10.80 30.24 -6.07
N MET A 130 -9.89 29.28 -5.95
CA MET A 130 -8.80 29.35 -4.98
C MET A 130 -7.70 30.27 -5.51
N ARG A 131 -7.19 31.11 -4.61
CA ARG A 131 -6.10 32.04 -4.83
C ARG A 131 -4.99 31.77 -3.81
N GLY A 132 -3.76 32.12 -4.17
CA GLY A 132 -2.56 31.88 -3.35
C GLY A 132 -2.20 30.40 -3.24
N ALA A 133 -1.40 30.07 -2.23
CA ALA A 133 -1.00 28.69 -1.94
C ALA A 133 -1.47 28.25 -0.55
N ASN A 134 -1.99 27.02 -0.46
CA ASN A 134 -2.40 26.39 0.79
C ASN A 134 -1.53 25.16 1.11
N GLN A 135 -1.55 24.75 2.38
CA GLN A 135 -0.95 23.48 2.77
C GLN A 135 -1.62 22.32 2.05
N ASN A 136 -0.82 21.39 1.53
CA ASN A 136 -1.34 20.17 0.92
C ASN A 136 -1.73 19.15 2.00
N ALA A 137 -2.89 18.52 1.84
CA ALA A 137 -3.36 17.44 2.71
C ALA A 137 -2.42 16.21 2.72
N ARG A 138 -1.49 16.13 1.77
CA ARG A 138 -0.39 15.15 1.71
C ARG A 138 0.70 15.38 2.76
N GLY A 139 0.74 16.57 3.37
CA GLY A 139 1.75 16.96 4.36
C GLY A 139 3.10 17.40 3.76
N CYS A 140 3.18 17.53 2.44
CA CYS A 140 4.32 17.98 1.65
C CYS A 140 3.81 18.63 0.36
N GLY A 141 4.59 19.54 -0.23
CA GLY A 141 4.13 20.39 -1.32
C GLY A 141 3.01 21.34 -0.92
N CYS A 142 2.41 22.00 -1.91
CA CYS A 142 1.31 22.94 -1.72
C CYS A 142 0.07 22.55 -2.52
N VAL A 143 -1.03 23.27 -2.28
CA VAL A 143 -2.12 23.39 -3.25
C VAL A 143 -2.06 24.81 -3.80
N PHE A 144 -1.81 24.99 -5.09
CA PHE A 144 -1.61 26.32 -5.71
C PHE A 144 -2.83 26.80 -6.49
N GLY A 145 -3.15 28.08 -6.36
CA GLY A 145 -4.19 28.77 -7.12
C GLY A 145 -3.76 29.15 -8.53
N GLU A 146 -4.71 29.66 -9.31
CA GLU A 146 -4.47 30.13 -10.67
C GLU A 146 -3.47 31.29 -10.72
N ASP A 147 -3.53 32.20 -9.75
CA ASP A 147 -2.64 33.35 -9.62
C ASP A 147 -1.18 32.94 -9.44
N ILE A 148 -0.92 31.91 -8.63
CA ILE A 148 0.44 31.38 -8.44
C ILE A 148 0.98 30.78 -9.75
N LEU A 149 0.13 30.14 -10.55
CA LEU A 149 0.52 29.63 -11.86
C LEU A 149 0.77 30.74 -12.86
N ASP A 150 -0.06 31.78 -12.87
CA ASP A 150 0.11 32.93 -13.74
C ASP A 150 1.45 33.62 -13.47
N ASP A 151 1.76 33.91 -12.19
CA ASP A 151 3.04 34.50 -11.79
C ASP A 151 4.22 33.61 -12.23
N PHE A 152 4.12 32.29 -12.02
CA PHE A 152 5.16 31.35 -12.46
C PHE A 152 5.37 31.36 -13.99
N LEU A 153 4.29 31.46 -14.78
CA LEU A 153 4.37 31.54 -16.23
C LEU A 153 4.96 32.89 -16.69
N GLU A 154 4.61 33.99 -16.02
CA GLU A 154 5.17 35.33 -16.27
C GLU A 154 6.68 35.40 -15.96
N ASP A 155 7.12 34.79 -14.86
CA ASP A 155 8.53 34.70 -14.46
C ASP A 155 9.36 33.80 -15.38
N ASN A 156 8.70 32.96 -16.20
CA ASN A 156 9.33 32.00 -17.09
C ASN A 156 8.90 32.22 -18.56
N PRO A 157 9.38 33.32 -19.18
CA PRO A 157 8.91 33.74 -20.50
C PRO A 157 9.15 32.66 -21.56
N GLY A 158 8.08 32.36 -22.30
CA GLY A 158 8.04 31.32 -23.32
C GLY A 158 7.20 30.11 -22.92
N LEU A 159 7.06 29.84 -21.62
CA LEU A 159 6.09 28.86 -21.12
C LEU A 159 4.66 29.34 -21.40
N GLN A 160 3.81 28.39 -21.78
CA GLN A 160 2.39 28.63 -22.08
C GLN A 160 1.49 27.91 -21.09
N PHE A 161 1.85 26.67 -20.72
CA PHE A 161 1.11 25.87 -19.75
C PHE A 161 2.00 24.77 -19.16
N ILE A 162 1.50 24.12 -18.10
CA ILE A 162 2.14 22.96 -17.50
C ILE A 162 1.33 21.69 -17.76
N VAL A 163 2.02 20.56 -17.85
CA VAL A 163 1.41 19.22 -17.86
C VAL A 163 1.90 18.47 -16.63
N ARG A 164 0.96 17.93 -15.86
CA ARG A 164 1.22 17.20 -14.62
C ARG A 164 0.51 15.86 -14.52
N SER A 165 0.82 15.10 -13.48
CA SER A 165 0.23 13.78 -13.22
C SER A 165 -0.31 13.67 -11.80
N HIS A 166 0.20 12.76 -10.95
CA HIS A 166 0.02 12.67 -9.48
C HIS A 166 -1.40 12.60 -8.86
N GLU A 167 -2.43 13.22 -9.44
CA GLU A 167 -3.83 13.07 -9.07
C GLU A 167 -4.58 12.15 -10.03
N MET A 168 -5.31 11.19 -9.47
CA MET A 168 -6.22 10.34 -10.24
C MET A 168 -7.41 11.17 -10.71
N LYS A 169 -7.70 11.09 -12.01
CA LYS A 169 -8.85 11.72 -12.66
C LYS A 169 -9.78 10.64 -13.21
N GLU A 170 -11.09 10.86 -13.11
CA GLU A 170 -12.12 9.88 -13.52
C GLU A 170 -11.94 9.43 -14.98
N PHE A 171 -11.65 10.37 -15.87
CA PHE A 171 -11.43 10.11 -17.30
C PHE A 171 -9.93 10.05 -17.67
N GLY A 172 -9.06 9.92 -16.68
CA GLY A 172 -7.61 9.96 -16.86
C GLY A 172 -7.05 11.33 -17.22
N PHE A 173 -7.88 12.38 -17.26
CA PHE A 173 -7.49 13.73 -17.64
C PHE A 173 -8.38 14.78 -16.98
N GLU A 174 -7.83 15.95 -16.67
CA GLU A 174 -8.56 17.15 -16.24
C GLU A 174 -7.80 18.42 -16.64
N GLU A 175 -8.53 19.45 -17.06
CA GLU A 175 -7.99 20.80 -17.30
C GLU A 175 -8.25 21.69 -16.09
N HIS A 176 -7.23 22.45 -15.73
CA HIS A 176 -7.28 23.44 -14.67
C HIS A 176 -6.91 24.81 -15.25
N PHE A 177 -7.44 25.88 -14.64
CA PHE A 177 -7.03 27.26 -14.91
C PHE A 177 -7.07 27.62 -16.41
N ASP A 178 -8.23 27.39 -17.04
CA ASP A 178 -8.48 27.67 -18.46
C ASP A 178 -7.41 27.06 -19.41
N GLY A 179 -6.96 25.85 -19.10
CA GLY A 179 -6.00 25.09 -19.91
C GLY A 179 -4.52 25.40 -19.61
N LYS A 180 -4.22 26.28 -18.64
CA LYS A 180 -2.84 26.58 -18.21
C LYS A 180 -2.21 25.45 -17.40
N CYS A 181 -3.00 24.53 -16.85
CA CYS A 181 -2.50 23.33 -16.18
C CYS A 181 -3.32 22.11 -16.59
N LEU A 182 -2.66 21.11 -17.18
CA LEU A 182 -3.27 19.87 -17.61
C LEU A 182 -2.86 18.74 -16.68
N THR A 183 -3.81 18.03 -16.08
CA THR A 183 -3.53 16.80 -15.34
C THR A 183 -3.80 15.59 -16.22
N VAL A 184 -2.81 14.70 -16.39
CA VAL A 184 -2.93 13.41 -17.07
C VAL A 184 -2.58 12.25 -16.14
N PHE A 185 -3.43 11.22 -16.15
CA PHE A 185 -3.32 10.04 -15.33
C PHE A 185 -3.48 8.78 -16.17
N SER A 186 -2.41 7.98 -16.28
CA SER A 186 -2.34 6.86 -17.23
C SER A 186 -2.60 5.48 -16.61
N ALA A 187 -3.05 5.40 -15.35
CA ALA A 187 -3.42 4.13 -14.72
C ALA A 187 -4.95 3.95 -14.69
N SER A 188 -5.51 3.23 -15.66
CA SER A 188 -6.95 2.89 -15.66
C SER A 188 -7.30 1.88 -14.56
N ASN A 189 -8.50 1.97 -14.00
CA ASN A 189 -8.96 1.15 -12.88
C ASN A 189 -7.95 1.16 -11.72
N TYR A 190 -7.52 2.36 -11.34
CA TYR A 190 -6.50 2.58 -10.34
C TYR A 190 -6.82 1.83 -9.05
N THR A 191 -5.78 1.20 -8.49
CA THR A 191 -5.85 0.31 -7.31
C THR A 191 -6.92 -0.78 -7.36
N TYR A 192 -7.49 -1.06 -8.54
CA TYR A 192 -8.61 -1.98 -8.77
C TYR A 192 -9.94 -1.57 -8.11
N ILE A 193 -10.07 -0.32 -7.68
CA ILE A 193 -11.23 0.18 -6.94
C ILE A 193 -11.89 1.41 -7.56
N HIS A 194 -11.14 2.18 -8.36
CA HIS A 194 -11.58 3.49 -8.82
C HIS A 194 -12.34 3.46 -10.14
N ASP A 195 -12.24 2.37 -10.94
CA ASP A 195 -12.89 2.21 -12.26
C ASP A 195 -12.66 3.39 -13.23
N ASN A 196 -11.65 4.22 -12.99
CA ASN A 196 -11.31 5.37 -13.83
C ASN A 196 -10.71 4.92 -15.18
N GLU A 197 -10.83 5.77 -16.20
CA GLU A 197 -10.06 5.64 -17.43
C GLU A 197 -8.62 6.09 -17.20
N GLY A 198 -7.70 5.60 -18.03
CA GLY A 198 -6.37 6.19 -18.18
C GLY A 198 -6.37 7.09 -19.40
N ALA A 199 -5.46 8.07 -19.46
CA ALA A 199 -5.26 8.87 -20.67
C ALA A 199 -3.78 9.07 -20.99
N VAL A 200 -3.50 9.42 -22.23
CA VAL A 200 -2.23 9.99 -22.70
C VAL A 200 -2.52 11.27 -23.47
N ILE A 201 -1.62 12.26 -23.36
CA ILE A 201 -1.68 13.49 -24.13
C ILE A 201 -0.72 13.39 -25.32
N SER A 202 -1.21 13.70 -26.51
CA SER A 202 -0.39 13.91 -27.70
C SER A 202 -0.26 15.40 -27.97
N LEU A 203 0.96 15.92 -28.06
CA LEU A 203 1.24 17.32 -28.37
C LEU A 203 1.70 17.46 -29.82
N SER A 204 1.10 18.39 -30.55
CA SER A 204 1.55 18.79 -31.88
C SER A 204 2.81 19.68 -31.79
N ALA A 205 3.46 19.94 -32.92
CA ALA A 205 4.59 20.86 -32.97
C ALA A 205 4.22 22.30 -32.53
N ASN A 206 2.95 22.67 -32.70
CA ASN A 206 2.40 23.97 -32.31
C ASN A 206 1.89 23.99 -30.85
N LEU A 207 2.16 22.94 -30.07
CA LEU A 207 1.73 22.78 -28.68
C LEU A 207 0.21 22.64 -28.49
N GLU A 208 -0.53 22.41 -29.56
CA GLU A 208 -1.92 21.95 -29.47
C GLU A 208 -1.93 20.50 -28.96
N TYR A 209 -2.89 20.15 -28.09
CA TYR A 209 -2.97 18.82 -27.50
C TYR A 209 -4.24 18.06 -27.86
N ASP A 210 -4.08 16.75 -28.01
CA ASP A 210 -5.17 15.79 -28.10
C ASP A 210 -5.07 14.80 -26.93
N VAL A 211 -6.23 14.45 -26.36
CA VAL A 211 -6.32 13.51 -25.23
C VAL A 211 -6.84 12.16 -25.72
N HIS A 212 -6.01 11.12 -25.58
CA HIS A 212 -6.39 9.75 -25.92
C HIS A 212 -6.69 8.97 -24.65
N ARG A 213 -7.97 8.74 -24.40
CA ARG A 213 -8.45 7.96 -23.26
C ARG A 213 -8.46 6.47 -23.58
N PHE A 214 -8.17 5.66 -22.58
CA PHE A 214 -8.12 4.21 -22.69
C PHE A 214 -8.53 3.54 -21.38
N TYR A 215 -8.86 2.27 -21.49
CA TYR A 215 -9.13 1.42 -20.34
C TYR A 215 -8.32 0.13 -20.52
N ALA A 216 -7.15 0.07 -19.88
CA ALA A 216 -6.15 -0.98 -20.13
C ALA A 216 -6.50 -2.31 -19.46
N THR A 217 -7.35 -2.31 -18.42
CA THR A 217 -7.84 -3.55 -17.82
C THR A 217 -8.83 -4.23 -18.78
N PRO A 218 -8.60 -5.47 -19.24
CA PRO A 218 -9.49 -6.15 -20.18
C PRO A 218 -10.94 -6.19 -19.67
N ARG A 219 -11.91 -6.01 -20.56
CA ARG A 219 -13.34 -5.99 -20.21
C ARG A 219 -13.78 -7.28 -19.49
N GLU A 220 -13.16 -8.43 -19.79
CA GLU A 220 -13.41 -9.71 -19.10
C GLU A 220 -12.97 -9.72 -17.63
N ALA A 221 -11.97 -8.91 -17.26
CA ALA A 221 -11.59 -8.72 -15.86
C ALA A 221 -12.62 -7.86 -15.10
N ARG A 222 -13.60 -7.22 -15.78
CA ARG A 222 -14.74 -6.53 -15.14
C ARG A 222 -15.76 -7.50 -14.52
N ASP A 223 -15.77 -8.77 -14.93
CA ASP A 223 -16.71 -9.79 -14.43
C ASP A 223 -16.10 -10.77 -13.42
N VAL A 224 -14.79 -10.67 -13.16
CA VAL A 224 -14.14 -11.41 -12.08
C VAL A 224 -14.72 -10.92 -10.75
N LYS A 225 -15.41 -11.78 -10.00
CA LYS A 225 -16.11 -11.40 -8.76
C LYS A 225 -15.20 -10.53 -7.88
N PHE A 226 -15.76 -9.51 -7.24
CA PHE A 226 -15.08 -8.60 -6.30
C PHE A 226 -14.18 -9.33 -5.27
N SER A 227 -14.43 -10.61 -5.00
CA SER A 227 -13.61 -11.49 -4.15
C SER A 227 -12.27 -11.94 -4.72
N GLU A 228 -12.10 -11.99 -6.04
CA GLU A 228 -10.89 -12.54 -6.70
C GLU A 228 -9.89 -11.43 -7.07
N ARG A 229 -10.38 -10.26 -7.51
CA ARG A 229 -9.55 -9.09 -7.92
C ARG A 229 -8.79 -8.42 -6.78
N TYR A 230 -9.35 -8.43 -5.57
CA TYR A 230 -8.72 -7.83 -4.39
C TYR A 230 -7.77 -8.77 -3.65
N SER A 231 -7.58 -9.99 -4.17
CA SER A 231 -7.04 -11.04 -3.34
C SER A 231 -5.63 -10.75 -2.80
N PRO A 232 -4.65 -10.10 -3.45
CA PRO A 232 -3.33 -9.93 -2.82
C PRO A 232 -3.23 -8.70 -1.87
N LEU A 233 -3.83 -7.55 -2.20
CA LEU A 233 -3.81 -6.34 -1.33
C LEU A 233 -4.74 -6.56 -0.15
N ALA A 234 -5.92 -7.09 -0.41
CA ALA A 234 -6.83 -7.44 0.66
C ALA A 234 -6.32 -8.66 1.45
N ARG A 235 -5.47 -9.55 0.87
CA ARG A 235 -4.68 -10.52 1.65
C ARG A 235 -3.57 -9.85 2.47
N SER A 236 -2.87 -8.83 1.97
CA SER A 236 -1.80 -8.13 2.70
C SER A 236 -2.34 -7.24 3.83
N VAL A 237 -3.41 -6.49 3.57
CA VAL A 237 -4.19 -5.78 4.57
C VAL A 237 -4.81 -6.77 5.55
N ALA A 238 -5.39 -7.89 5.08
CA ALA A 238 -5.86 -8.93 5.98
C ALA A 238 -4.73 -9.54 6.80
N ALA A 239 -3.53 -9.77 6.25
CA ALA A 239 -2.39 -10.32 6.99
C ALA A 239 -1.95 -9.38 8.12
N LYS A 240 -1.79 -8.09 7.84
CA LYS A 240 -1.50 -7.07 8.86
C LYS A 240 -2.62 -6.97 9.90
N LEU A 241 -3.88 -7.07 9.47
CA LEU A 241 -5.03 -7.09 10.37
C LEU A 241 -5.10 -8.38 11.20
N ILE A 242 -4.75 -9.54 10.64
CA ILE A 242 -4.72 -10.84 11.33
C ILE A 242 -3.75 -10.78 12.51
N HIS A 243 -2.55 -10.22 12.31
CA HIS A 243 -1.58 -9.99 13.39
C HIS A 243 -2.15 -9.11 14.49
N ARG A 244 -2.69 -7.94 14.12
CA ARG A 244 -3.23 -6.99 15.09
C ARG A 244 -4.46 -7.53 15.83
N ILE A 245 -5.29 -8.36 15.16
CA ILE A 245 -6.41 -9.08 15.76
C ILE A 245 -5.91 -10.13 16.75
N ALA A 246 -4.85 -10.87 16.41
CA ALA A 246 -4.24 -11.86 17.31
C ALA A 246 -3.66 -11.20 18.57
N GLU A 247 -2.94 -10.08 18.42
CA GLU A 247 -2.38 -9.30 19.52
C GLU A 247 -3.46 -8.72 20.45
N GLN A 248 -4.58 -8.24 19.88
CA GLN A 248 -5.68 -7.64 20.64
C GLN A 248 -6.83 -8.64 20.92
N ARG A 249 -6.59 -9.95 20.75
CA ARG A 249 -7.63 -10.99 20.81
C ARG A 249 -8.40 -11.02 22.12
N LEU A 250 -7.71 -10.86 23.26
CA LEU A 250 -8.37 -10.86 24.57
C LEU A 250 -9.26 -9.64 24.76
N LYS A 251 -8.79 -8.45 24.36
CA LYS A 251 -9.60 -7.22 24.40
C LYS A 251 -10.82 -7.29 23.47
N LEU A 252 -10.68 -7.93 22.31
CA LEU A 252 -11.81 -8.20 21.41
C LEU A 252 -12.81 -9.18 22.04
N LEU A 253 -12.33 -10.20 22.75
CA LEU A 253 -13.18 -11.16 23.45
C LEU A 253 -13.98 -10.47 24.56
N ASP A 254 -13.33 -9.63 25.36
CA ASP A 254 -13.97 -8.83 26.42
C ASP A 254 -14.99 -7.84 25.85
N PHE A 255 -14.64 -7.15 24.76
CA PHE A 255 -15.54 -6.23 24.07
C PHE A 255 -16.81 -6.94 23.59
N TYR A 256 -16.67 -8.06 22.87
CA TYR A 256 -17.84 -8.78 22.34
C TYR A 256 -18.64 -9.46 23.45
N ALA A 257 -18.01 -9.91 24.53
CA ALA A 257 -18.73 -10.34 25.72
C ALA A 257 -19.56 -9.18 26.28
N GLY A 258 -18.97 -7.99 26.48
CA GLY A 258 -19.71 -6.81 26.95
C GLY A 258 -20.91 -6.45 26.07
N VAL A 259 -20.78 -6.59 24.75
CA VAL A 259 -21.86 -6.36 23.77
C VAL A 259 -23.01 -7.37 23.90
N VAL A 260 -22.73 -8.62 24.28
CA VAL A 260 -23.75 -9.67 24.39
C VAL A 260 -24.35 -9.75 25.80
N TYR A 261 -23.57 -9.49 26.84
CA TYR A 261 -23.95 -9.67 28.24
C TYR A 261 -24.49 -8.41 28.93
N GLY A 262 -24.24 -7.20 28.39
CA GLY A 262 -24.89 -5.97 28.85
C GLY A 262 -24.92 -5.78 30.38
N GLY A 263 -23.75 -5.69 31.03
CA GLY A 263 -23.65 -5.50 32.49
C GLY A 263 -23.09 -6.72 33.25
N THR A 264 -22.82 -6.53 34.54
CA THR A 264 -22.06 -7.42 35.44
C THR A 264 -22.50 -8.89 35.44
N PHE A 265 -21.50 -9.78 35.53
CA PHE A 265 -21.58 -11.24 35.50
C PHE A 265 -22.50 -11.83 36.61
N ASP A 266 -23.46 -12.68 36.24
CA ASP A 266 -24.30 -13.50 37.13
C ASP A 266 -24.20 -14.98 36.72
N GLU A 267 -23.69 -15.81 37.63
CA GLU A 267 -23.42 -17.25 37.42
C GLU A 267 -24.69 -18.11 37.22
N LYS A 268 -25.89 -17.62 37.56
CA LYS A 268 -27.08 -18.47 37.70
C LYS A 268 -27.91 -18.67 36.42
N THR A 269 -27.61 -18.02 35.30
CA THR A 269 -28.36 -18.15 34.02
C THR A 269 -27.47 -18.52 32.83
N PHE A 270 -26.64 -19.55 33.02
CA PHE A 270 -25.62 -19.99 32.07
C PHE A 270 -26.20 -20.94 30.99
N SER A 271 -26.75 -20.39 29.91
CA SER A 271 -26.92 -21.11 28.63
C SER A 271 -25.83 -20.66 27.66
N VAL A 272 -24.85 -21.55 27.42
CA VAL A 272 -23.57 -21.26 26.75
C VAL A 272 -23.74 -20.97 25.25
N LYS A 273 -24.79 -21.49 24.60
CA LYS A 273 -24.86 -21.55 23.13
C LYS A 273 -25.42 -20.29 22.46
N GLU A 274 -26.28 -19.51 23.12
CA GLU A 274 -26.89 -18.31 22.51
C GLU A 274 -26.16 -17.00 22.83
N LYS A 275 -25.41 -16.96 23.94
CA LYS A 275 -24.72 -15.74 24.43
C LYS A 275 -23.32 -15.53 23.83
N GLN A 276 -22.99 -16.22 22.75
CA GLN A 276 -21.73 -16.05 21.99
C GLN A 276 -21.96 -15.54 20.56
N ILE A 277 -23.19 -15.13 20.24
CA ILE A 277 -23.61 -14.78 18.87
C ILE A 277 -23.70 -13.26 18.72
N ILE A 278 -22.98 -12.70 17.74
CA ILE A 278 -23.05 -11.26 17.41
C ILE A 278 -23.47 -11.00 15.97
N ALA A 279 -24.03 -9.81 15.74
CA ALA A 279 -24.25 -9.30 14.39
C ALA A 279 -22.94 -8.86 13.74
N ARG A 280 -22.88 -8.90 12.41
CA ARG A 280 -21.70 -8.46 11.64
C ARG A 280 -21.37 -6.98 11.83
N THR A 281 -22.38 -6.15 12.05
CA THR A 281 -22.20 -4.74 12.37
C THR A 281 -21.53 -4.55 13.73
N GLN A 282 -21.90 -5.36 14.73
CA GLN A 282 -21.26 -5.38 16.06
C GLN A 282 -19.81 -5.89 15.97
N TRP A 283 -19.57 -6.94 15.16
CA TRP A 283 -18.23 -7.43 14.85
C TRP A 283 -17.35 -6.32 14.26
N ALA A 284 -17.81 -5.68 13.18
CA ALA A 284 -17.07 -4.61 12.52
C ALA A 284 -16.81 -3.42 13.44
N ARG A 285 -17.77 -3.10 14.32
CA ARG A 285 -17.61 -2.05 15.34
C ARG A 285 -16.50 -2.40 16.33
N GLY A 286 -16.49 -3.61 16.89
CA GLY A 286 -15.45 -4.04 17.82
C GLY A 286 -14.05 -4.00 17.21
N LEU A 287 -13.91 -4.37 15.94
CA LEU A 287 -12.63 -4.24 15.24
C LEU A 287 -12.18 -2.78 15.06
N ARG A 288 -13.11 -1.86 14.75
CA ARG A 288 -12.74 -0.43 14.67
C ARG A 288 -12.30 0.13 16.02
N GLU A 289 -13.08 -0.14 17.07
CA GLU A 289 -12.87 0.45 18.38
C GLU A 289 -11.66 -0.16 19.10
N VAL A 290 -11.55 -1.49 19.13
CA VAL A 290 -10.46 -2.17 19.85
C VAL A 290 -9.14 -2.07 19.11
N LEU A 291 -9.14 -2.08 17.77
CA LEU A 291 -7.90 -1.91 17.01
C LEU A 291 -7.53 -0.45 16.78
N GLY A 292 -8.46 0.51 17.02
CA GLY A 292 -8.24 1.93 16.76
C GLY A 292 -8.10 2.25 15.27
N LEU A 293 -8.87 1.57 14.41
CA LEU A 293 -8.75 1.68 12.95
C LEU A 293 -10.06 2.15 12.33
N ASN A 294 -10.01 3.21 11.53
CA ASN A 294 -11.16 3.72 10.79
C ASN A 294 -11.35 2.98 9.44
N ILE A 295 -11.51 1.65 9.49
CA ILE A 295 -11.66 0.80 8.31
C ILE A 295 -13.11 0.29 8.20
N ARG A 296 -13.61 0.17 6.96
CA ARG A 296 -14.91 -0.45 6.68
C ARG A 296 -14.82 -1.99 6.72
N PHE A 297 -14.66 -2.56 7.92
CA PHE A 297 -14.47 -4.01 8.12
C PHE A 297 -15.55 -4.91 7.50
N LEU A 298 -16.77 -4.41 7.29
CA LEU A 298 -17.81 -5.14 6.57
C LEU A 298 -17.45 -5.49 5.11
N PHE A 299 -16.45 -4.86 4.50
CA PHE A 299 -15.96 -5.29 3.18
C PHE A 299 -14.91 -6.42 3.29
N LEU A 300 -14.34 -6.64 4.48
CA LEU A 300 -13.25 -7.59 4.73
C LEU A 300 -13.71 -8.89 5.40
N GLN A 301 -15.02 -9.09 5.61
CA GLN A 301 -15.57 -10.22 6.39
C GLN A 301 -15.12 -11.59 5.87
N SER A 302 -15.10 -11.78 4.55
CA SER A 302 -14.66 -13.04 3.93
C SER A 302 -13.17 -13.28 4.17
N LEU A 303 -12.34 -12.25 4.03
CA LEU A 303 -10.89 -12.32 4.19
C LEU A 303 -10.46 -12.54 5.63
N LEU A 304 -11.20 -11.96 6.58
CA LEU A 304 -10.97 -12.15 8.01
C LEU A 304 -11.67 -13.40 8.56
N GLY A 305 -12.14 -14.30 7.68
CA GLY A 305 -12.64 -15.62 8.07
C GLY A 305 -14.00 -15.62 8.79
N VAL A 306 -14.83 -14.60 8.59
CA VAL A 306 -16.23 -14.58 9.07
C VAL A 306 -17.03 -15.60 8.24
N PRO A 307 -17.80 -16.52 8.86
CA PRO A 307 -18.60 -17.52 8.13
C PRO A 307 -19.54 -16.89 7.10
N MET A 308 -19.85 -17.56 5.98
CA MET A 308 -20.80 -17.04 4.97
C MET A 308 -22.26 -17.18 5.41
N GLU A 309 -22.56 -18.26 6.14
CA GLU A 309 -23.86 -18.53 6.75
C GLU A 309 -23.81 -18.24 8.24
N GLY A 310 -24.89 -17.65 8.76
CA GLY A 310 -25.04 -17.46 10.20
C GLY A 310 -25.47 -18.75 10.90
N VAL A 311 -25.47 -18.73 12.23
CA VAL A 311 -25.93 -19.85 13.07
C VAL A 311 -27.39 -20.28 12.83
N ASN A 312 -28.18 -19.44 12.15
CA ASN A 312 -29.56 -19.72 11.76
C ASN A 312 -29.71 -20.14 10.28
N GLY A 313 -28.62 -20.50 9.60
CA GLY A 313 -28.61 -20.89 8.19
C GLY A 313 -28.86 -19.73 7.21
N LYS A 314 -29.11 -18.49 7.70
CA LYS A 314 -29.30 -17.34 6.81
C LYS A 314 -27.96 -16.85 6.28
N ARG A 315 -27.89 -16.58 4.98
CA ARG A 315 -26.75 -15.93 4.34
C ARG A 315 -26.46 -14.59 5.02
N LYS A 316 -25.19 -14.37 5.39
CA LYS A 316 -24.75 -13.19 6.16
C LYS A 316 -25.46 -13.01 7.51
N GLY A 317 -25.99 -14.09 8.10
CA GLY A 317 -26.57 -14.06 9.45
C GLY A 317 -25.55 -13.80 10.56
N LYS A 318 -26.05 -13.72 11.80
CA LYS A 318 -25.23 -13.61 13.02
C LYS A 318 -24.34 -14.84 13.19
N PHE A 319 -23.21 -14.70 13.86
CA PHE A 319 -22.23 -15.79 14.01
C PHE A 319 -21.60 -15.81 15.40
N ASN A 320 -20.99 -16.95 15.76
CA ASN A 320 -20.32 -17.13 17.04
C ASN A 320 -18.94 -16.46 17.03
N TYR A 321 -18.73 -15.41 17.83
CA TYR A 321 -17.48 -14.65 17.83
C TYR A 321 -16.34 -15.36 18.54
N VAL A 322 -16.64 -16.21 19.54
CA VAL A 322 -15.63 -17.00 20.27
C VAL A 322 -14.98 -18.00 19.33
N THR A 323 -15.79 -18.70 18.54
CA THR A 323 -15.33 -19.64 17.51
C THR A 323 -14.54 -18.91 16.41
N TRP A 324 -14.96 -17.70 16.05
CA TRP A 324 -14.23 -16.87 15.08
C TRP A 324 -12.87 -16.41 15.62
N LEU A 325 -12.79 -15.90 16.86
CA LEU A 325 -11.56 -15.46 17.51
C LEU A 325 -10.58 -16.60 17.80
N ALA A 326 -11.07 -17.83 17.96
CA ALA A 326 -10.22 -19.02 18.16
C ALA A 326 -9.21 -19.22 17.01
N LYS A 327 -9.54 -18.76 15.79
CA LYS A 327 -8.68 -18.84 14.60
C LYS A 327 -7.41 -17.99 14.69
N PHE A 328 -7.38 -17.04 15.62
CA PHE A 328 -6.29 -16.08 15.83
C PHE A 328 -5.50 -16.37 17.11
N ALA A 329 -5.68 -17.57 17.69
CA ALA A 329 -4.85 -18.01 18.80
C ALA A 329 -3.41 -18.28 18.31
N PRO A 330 -2.38 -18.04 19.14
CA PRO A 330 -0.96 -18.18 18.75
C PRO A 330 -0.53 -19.53 18.17
N HIS A 331 -1.33 -20.59 18.39
CA HIS A 331 -1.04 -21.96 17.95
C HIS A 331 -1.94 -22.46 16.81
N HIS A 332 -2.68 -21.58 16.12
CA HIS A 332 -3.62 -21.98 15.05
C HIS A 332 -2.94 -22.09 13.67
N THR A 333 -3.18 -23.19 12.96
CA THR A 333 -2.54 -23.60 11.68
C THR A 333 -2.61 -22.54 10.56
N THR A 334 -3.65 -21.70 10.58
CA THR A 334 -3.86 -20.62 9.58
C THR A 334 -2.84 -19.48 9.70
N VAL A 335 -2.27 -19.25 10.89
CA VAL A 335 -1.23 -18.21 11.10
C VAL A 335 0.13 -18.70 10.58
N GLY A 336 0.44 -19.98 10.73
CA GLY A 336 1.67 -20.59 10.20
C GLY A 336 1.71 -20.77 8.69
N LEU A 337 0.56 -20.87 8.01
CA LEU A 337 0.47 -21.03 6.56
C LEU A 337 0.60 -19.73 5.75
N LEU A 338 0.48 -18.56 6.40
CA LEU A 338 0.52 -17.24 5.76
C LEU A 338 1.78 -16.43 6.09
N LEU A 339 2.71 -17.00 6.89
CA LEU A 339 3.94 -16.37 7.34
C LEU A 339 5.11 -17.35 7.20
N PRO A 340 5.88 -17.34 6.09
CA PRO A 340 7.13 -18.05 6.06
C PRO A 340 8.14 -17.29 6.94
N GLY A 341 8.61 -17.92 8.03
CA GLY A 341 9.78 -17.45 8.78
C GLY A 341 9.61 -17.27 10.30
N VAL A 342 8.42 -17.42 10.87
CA VAL A 342 8.31 -17.55 12.33
C VAL A 342 8.42 -19.03 12.65
N ALA A 343 9.64 -19.49 12.90
CA ALA A 343 9.83 -20.76 13.57
C ALA A 343 9.02 -20.72 14.88
N PRO A 344 8.27 -21.77 15.24
CA PRO A 344 7.68 -21.84 16.56
C PRO A 344 8.82 -21.76 17.57
N ASP A 345 8.83 -20.71 18.39
CA ASP A 345 9.84 -20.51 19.42
C ASP A 345 9.99 -21.80 20.22
N ALA A 346 11.24 -22.22 20.34
CA ALA A 346 11.72 -23.37 21.09
C ALA A 346 11.58 -23.15 22.61
N ALA A 347 10.38 -22.80 23.08
CA ALA A 347 10.05 -22.60 24.49
C ALA A 347 8.92 -23.54 24.97
N ALA A 348 8.66 -24.63 24.25
CA ALA A 348 7.71 -25.68 24.66
C ALA A 348 8.32 -27.10 24.71
N ALA A 349 9.64 -27.24 24.56
CA ALA A 349 10.32 -28.53 24.65
C ALA A 349 11.03 -28.81 26.00
N VAL A 350 10.85 -27.95 27.00
CA VAL A 350 11.42 -28.15 28.37
C VAL A 350 10.34 -28.42 29.43
N ALA A 351 9.05 -28.42 29.08
CA ALA A 351 7.95 -28.67 30.03
C ALA A 351 7.32 -30.07 29.95
N ALA A 352 7.98 -31.05 29.32
CA ALA A 352 7.46 -32.43 29.24
C ALA A 352 8.46 -33.53 29.65
N LYS A 353 9.64 -33.18 30.20
CA LYS A 353 10.54 -34.14 30.83
C LYS A 353 11.26 -33.51 32.02
N GLY A 354 10.81 -33.83 33.23
CA GLY A 354 11.56 -33.60 34.47
C GLY A 354 10.70 -33.04 35.60
N GLY A 355 10.37 -33.89 36.57
CA GLY A 355 9.83 -33.43 37.87
C GLY A 355 8.69 -34.25 38.47
N ALA A 356 8.75 -35.59 38.43
CA ALA A 356 8.06 -36.41 39.41
C ALA A 356 9.10 -37.05 40.33
N SER A 357 9.39 -36.36 41.44
CA SER A 357 9.85 -36.93 42.71
C SER A 357 8.70 -36.65 43.69
N ASP A 358 8.17 -37.56 44.49
CA ASP A 358 8.77 -38.60 45.31
C ASP A 358 7.77 -39.75 45.54
N ALA A 359 8.26 -40.98 45.68
CA ALA A 359 8.02 -41.85 46.85
C ALA A 359 8.39 -43.32 46.55
N ALA A 360 9.54 -43.71 47.11
CA ALA A 360 9.86 -44.99 47.76
C ALA A 360 9.20 -46.32 47.32
N GLY A 361 10.04 -47.32 47.02
CA GLY A 361 9.75 -48.72 47.37
C GLY A 361 10.43 -49.80 46.53
N ALA A 362 11.37 -50.54 47.16
CA ALA A 362 11.73 -51.96 46.93
C ALA A 362 12.35 -52.35 45.56
N GLU A 363 13.63 -52.69 45.45
CA GLU A 363 14.33 -53.96 45.79
C GLU A 363 14.72 -54.76 44.52
N LYS A 364 16.03 -55.11 44.48
CA LYS A 364 16.67 -56.33 43.94
C LYS A 364 16.94 -56.53 42.44
N LYS A 365 18.25 -56.80 42.20
CA LYS A 365 18.88 -57.81 41.30
C LYS A 365 18.71 -57.58 39.79
N GLU A 366 19.65 -57.87 38.90
CA GLU A 366 20.93 -58.60 38.88
C GLU A 366 21.63 -58.20 37.55
N GLU A 367 22.97 -58.39 37.49
CA GLU A 367 23.84 -58.80 36.35
C GLU A 367 23.35 -58.58 34.89
N GLY A 368 24.15 -58.17 33.92
CA GLY A 368 25.60 -58.10 33.76
C GLY A 368 25.94 -58.08 32.26
N GLU A 369 27.22 -57.82 31.93
CA GLU A 369 27.89 -58.07 30.64
C GLU A 369 27.42 -57.28 29.39
N ARG A 370 28.20 -56.96 28.36
CA ARG A 370 29.64 -56.97 27.98
C ARG A 370 29.68 -56.20 26.65
N GLU A 371 30.59 -55.25 26.50
CA GLU A 371 31.72 -55.25 25.54
C GLU A 371 31.40 -55.17 24.04
N LYS A 372 32.10 -54.19 23.41
CA LYS A 372 32.66 -54.17 22.03
C LYS A 372 31.63 -54.03 20.89
N GLU A 373 31.89 -53.29 19.82
CA GLU A 373 33.12 -53.15 19.06
C GLU A 373 33.09 -51.86 18.20
N GLU A 374 34.27 -51.27 18.00
CA GLU A 374 34.58 -50.16 17.09
C GLU A 374 34.79 -50.65 15.65
N ASN A 375 34.83 -49.67 14.72
CA ASN A 375 35.31 -49.70 13.32
C ASN A 375 34.27 -50.24 12.30
N GLU A 376 34.08 -49.66 11.12
CA GLU A 376 35.03 -49.11 10.14
C GLU A 376 34.44 -47.97 9.27
N GLU A 377 35.34 -47.16 8.71
CA GLU A 377 35.12 -46.12 7.69
C GLU A 377 34.85 -46.72 6.29
N GLU A 378 33.88 -46.17 5.53
CA GLU A 378 34.02 -45.63 4.16
C GLU A 378 32.69 -45.03 3.65
#